data_AF-A0A834IPA7-F1
#
_entry.id   AF-A0A834IPA7-F1
#
_cell.length_a   1.000
_cell.length_b   1.000
_cell.length_c   1.000
_cell.angle_alpha   90.00
_cell.angle_beta   90.00
_cell.angle_gamma   90.00
#
_symmetry.space_group_name_H-M   'P 1'
#
loop_
_entity.id
_entity.type
_entity.pdbx_description
1 polymer ?
#
loop_
_entity_poly.entity_id
_entity_poly.type
_entity_poly.pdbx_seq_one_letter_code
_entity_poly.pdbx_strand_id
1 'polypeptide(L)'
;MEECGLNVVATVCDQGSANVAAIRSLLDDTTQSFVRKKEENRHFGFLVNNKEIVPLLNLLKGIRNNMLTKDLHFTLNNIKRVAKWEHIEKLYIADRMAPFQMCPMLNDSHVIRGRLNKMKVKCCTQVFSKAVATAIVKGLTLGEFLNFYLHLHSVCIIGIVY
;
A
#
# COMPACT_ATOMS: atom_id res chain seq x y z
N MET A 1 5.05 -27.82 -18.57
CA MET A 1 6.17 -26.84 -18.49
C MET A 1 7.51 -27.55 -18.46
N GLU A 2 7.71 -28.56 -17.60
CA GLU A 2 8.93 -29.37 -17.61
C GLU A 2 9.12 -30.15 -18.92
N GLU A 3 8.04 -30.68 -19.50
CA GLU A 3 8.05 -31.31 -20.83
C GLU A 3 8.48 -30.37 -21.96
N CYS A 4 8.41 -29.05 -21.72
CA CYS A 4 8.84 -28.03 -22.66
C CYS A 4 10.25 -27.49 -22.34
N GLY A 5 10.96 -28.09 -21.38
CA GLY A 5 12.30 -27.68 -20.94
C GLY A 5 12.33 -26.41 -20.07
N LEU A 6 11.17 -25.93 -19.58
CA LEU A 6 11.10 -24.73 -18.75
C LEU A 6 11.18 -25.06 -17.26
N ASN A 7 12.07 -24.38 -16.55
CA ASN A 7 12.22 -24.48 -15.09
C ASN A 7 11.43 -23.37 -14.39
N VAL A 8 10.35 -23.74 -13.71
CA VAL A 8 9.51 -22.79 -12.95
C VAL A 8 10.16 -22.54 -11.58
N VAL A 9 10.55 -21.30 -11.32
CA VAL A 9 11.20 -20.88 -10.06
C VAL A 9 10.28 -20.09 -9.13
N ALA A 10 9.22 -19.50 -9.69
CA ALA A 10 8.28 -18.68 -8.94
C ALA A 10 6.92 -18.64 -9.62
N THR A 11 5.89 -18.34 -8.83
CA THR A 11 4.54 -18.01 -9.32
C THR A 11 4.17 -16.61 -8.87
N VAL A 12 3.40 -15.89 -9.68
CA VAL A 12 2.85 -14.59 -9.28
C VAL A 12 1.34 -14.68 -9.32
N CYS A 13 0.68 -14.39 -8.21
CA CYS A 13 -0.77 -14.37 -8.14
C CYS A 13 -1.28 -13.17 -7.33
N ASP A 14 -2.59 -12.92 -7.41
CA ASP A 14 -3.23 -11.95 -6.54
C ASP A 14 -3.52 -12.52 -5.14
N GLN A 15 -3.93 -11.66 -4.22
CA GLN A 15 -4.27 -12.04 -2.85
C GLN A 15 -5.74 -12.44 -2.68
N GLY A 16 -6.38 -12.94 -3.74
CA GLY A 16 -7.72 -13.52 -3.63
C GLY A 16 -7.73 -14.69 -2.63
N SER A 17 -8.86 -14.87 -1.92
CA SER A 17 -8.99 -15.90 -0.87
C SER A 17 -8.66 -17.30 -1.40
N ALA A 18 -9.04 -17.61 -2.64
CA ALA A 18 -8.72 -18.86 -3.31
C ALA A 18 -7.20 -19.05 -3.52
N ASN A 19 -6.51 -18.02 -4.02
CA ASN A 19 -5.06 -18.06 -4.23
C ASN A 19 -4.30 -18.18 -2.92
N VAL A 20 -4.74 -17.47 -1.88
CA VAL A 20 -4.16 -17.56 -0.52
C VAL A 20 -4.37 -18.95 0.07
N ALA A 21 -5.57 -19.53 -0.08
CA ALA A 21 -5.86 -20.88 0.40
C ALA A 21 -5.03 -21.93 -0.33
N ALA A 22 -4.91 -21.83 -1.66
CA ALA A 22 -4.09 -22.73 -2.46
C ALA A 22 -2.61 -22.67 -2.05
N ILE A 23 -2.04 -21.46 -1.92
CA ILE A 23 -0.65 -21.31 -1.47
C ILE A 23 -0.45 -21.91 -0.07
N ARG A 24 -1.37 -21.67 0.87
CA ARG A 24 -1.28 -22.26 2.22
C ARG A 24 -1.28 -23.77 2.17
N SER A 25 -2.19 -24.37 1.41
CA SER A 25 -2.24 -25.82 1.22
C SER A 25 -0.90 -26.37 0.72
N LEU A 26 -0.31 -25.74 -0.29
CA LEU A 26 0.95 -26.18 -0.87
C LEU A 26 2.14 -26.04 0.09
N LEU A 27 2.17 -24.96 0.89
CA LEU A 27 3.18 -24.77 1.94
C LEU A 27 3.02 -25.78 3.08
N ASP A 28 1.78 -26.08 3.47
CA ASP A 28 1.47 -27.06 4.51
C ASP A 28 1.86 -28.48 4.06
N ASP A 29 1.54 -28.85 2.82
CA ASP A 29 1.94 -30.14 2.23
C ASP A 29 3.47 -30.29 2.20
N THR A 30 4.17 -29.23 1.78
CA THR A 30 5.64 -29.19 1.78
C THR A 30 6.17 -29.38 3.20
N THR A 31 5.67 -28.60 4.16
CA THR A 31 6.09 -28.66 5.56
C THR A 31 5.84 -30.04 6.18
N GLN A 32 4.67 -30.64 5.93
CA GLN A 32 4.36 -31.99 6.39
C GLN A 32 5.31 -33.04 5.81
N SER A 33 5.74 -32.87 4.56
CA SER A 33 6.70 -33.80 3.93
C SER A 33 8.05 -33.80 4.67
N PHE A 34 8.54 -32.63 5.11
CA PHE A 34 9.77 -32.50 5.88
C PHE A 34 9.61 -33.05 7.30
N VAL A 35 8.47 -32.77 7.95
CA VAL A 35 8.16 -33.33 9.28
C VAL A 35 8.18 -34.86 9.26
N ARG A 36 7.59 -35.49 8.24
CA ARG A 36 7.59 -36.96 8.08
C ARG A 36 9.01 -37.52 7.89
N LYS A 37 9.89 -36.76 7.23
CA LYS A 37 11.30 -37.12 7.03
C LYS A 37 12.19 -36.80 8.24
N LYS A 38 11.66 -36.15 9.28
CA LYS A 38 12.40 -35.61 10.42
C LYS A 38 13.51 -34.63 10.00
N GLU A 39 13.23 -33.87 8.94
CA GLU A 39 14.14 -32.86 8.40
C GLU A 39 13.59 -31.45 8.69
N GLU A 40 14.48 -30.47 8.76
CA GLU A 40 14.12 -29.07 8.90
C GLU A 40 13.70 -28.50 7.52
N ASN A 41 12.52 -27.88 7.44
CA ASN A 41 12.12 -27.16 6.23
C ASN A 41 12.81 -25.79 6.20
N ARG A 42 13.72 -25.60 5.23
CA ARG A 42 14.46 -24.34 5.01
C ARG A 42 13.99 -23.56 3.78
N HIS A 43 12.93 -24.01 3.12
CA HIS A 43 12.42 -23.38 1.90
C HIS A 43 11.50 -22.20 2.23
N PHE A 44 11.52 -21.18 1.36
CA PHE A 44 10.60 -20.04 1.39
C PHE A 44 9.32 -20.32 0.59
N GLY A 45 9.40 -21.23 -0.38
CA GLY A 45 8.30 -21.66 -1.23
C GLY A 45 7.74 -23.04 -0.89
N PHE A 46 6.97 -23.59 -1.82
CA PHE A 46 6.50 -24.97 -1.79
C PHE A 46 7.24 -25.82 -2.80
N LEU A 47 7.27 -27.14 -2.58
CA LEU A 47 7.96 -28.08 -3.47
C LEU A 47 7.00 -28.69 -4.50
N VAL A 48 7.42 -28.68 -5.76
CA VAL A 48 6.82 -29.47 -6.84
C VAL A 48 7.93 -30.25 -7.50
N ASN A 49 7.83 -31.59 -7.55
CA ASN A 49 8.88 -32.46 -8.09
C ASN A 49 10.29 -32.18 -7.50
N ASN A 50 10.37 -31.99 -6.18
CA ASN A 50 11.59 -31.60 -5.44
C ASN A 50 12.22 -30.25 -5.86
N LYS A 51 11.52 -29.42 -6.63
CA LYS A 51 11.94 -28.05 -6.96
C LYS A 51 11.14 -27.05 -6.16
N GLU A 52 11.84 -26.08 -5.59
CA GLU A 52 11.21 -24.99 -4.86
C GLU A 52 10.59 -23.98 -5.83
N ILE A 53 9.33 -23.66 -5.58
CA ILE A 53 8.58 -22.62 -6.28
C ILE A 53 8.16 -21.57 -5.26
N VAL A 54 8.63 -20.34 -5.44
CA VAL A 54 8.32 -19.23 -4.53
C VAL A 54 7.02 -18.52 -4.97
N PRO A 55 5.98 -18.48 -4.13
CA PRO A 55 4.78 -17.71 -4.42
C PRO A 55 5.00 -16.21 -4.14
N LEU A 56 4.94 -15.40 -5.19
CA LEU A 56 5.02 -13.95 -5.12
C LEU A 56 3.62 -13.35 -5.15
N LEU A 57 3.18 -12.82 -4.02
CA LEU A 57 1.95 -12.04 -3.93
C LEU A 57 2.22 -10.58 -4.30
N ASN A 58 1.28 -9.91 -4.96
CA ASN A 58 1.40 -8.49 -5.24
C ASN A 58 1.33 -7.64 -3.95
N LEU A 59 2.50 -7.37 -3.36
CA LEU A 59 2.67 -6.72 -2.07
C LEU A 59 2.03 -5.33 -2.01
N LEU A 60 2.14 -4.53 -3.08
CA LEU A 60 1.56 -3.18 -3.12
C LEU A 60 0.04 -3.24 -2.97
N LYS A 61 -0.62 -4.12 -3.73
CA LYS A 61 -2.07 -4.33 -3.59
C LYS A 61 -2.42 -4.77 -2.17
N GLY A 62 -1.61 -5.63 -1.56
CA GLY A 62 -1.81 -6.11 -0.20
C GLY A 62 -1.69 -5.02 0.85
N ILE A 63 -0.64 -4.20 0.78
CA ILE A 63 -0.46 -3.06 1.67
C ILE A 63 -1.66 -2.12 1.56
N ARG A 64 -2.05 -1.74 0.33
CA ARG A 64 -3.22 -0.86 0.14
C ARG A 64 -4.50 -1.48 0.68
N ASN A 65 -4.81 -2.73 0.32
CA ASN A 65 -6.03 -3.41 0.77
C ASN A 65 -6.09 -3.52 2.29
N ASN A 66 -4.98 -3.84 2.95
CA ASN A 66 -4.90 -3.89 4.41
C ASN A 66 -5.08 -2.50 5.01
N MET A 67 -4.46 -1.46 4.43
CA MET A 67 -4.61 -0.09 4.91
C MET A 67 -6.05 0.44 4.86
N LEU A 68 -6.90 -0.10 3.97
CA LEU A 68 -8.31 0.30 3.91
C LEU A 68 -9.10 -0.04 5.17
N THR A 69 -8.70 -1.11 5.87
CA THR A 69 -9.41 -1.68 7.03
C THR A 69 -8.56 -1.70 8.31
N LYS A 70 -7.25 -1.47 8.21
CA LYS A 70 -6.29 -1.56 9.31
C LYS A 70 -5.30 -0.41 9.25
N ASP A 71 -4.76 -0.04 10.40
CA ASP A 71 -3.68 0.93 10.50
C ASP A 71 -2.32 0.25 10.23
N LEU A 72 -1.43 0.93 9.49
CA LEU A 72 -0.07 0.46 9.23
C LEU A 72 0.86 0.98 10.33
N HIS A 73 1.30 0.10 11.21
CA HIS A 73 2.29 0.41 12.24
C HIS A 73 3.71 0.20 11.70
N PHE A 74 4.59 1.17 11.87
CA PHE A 74 5.98 1.09 11.42
C PHE A 74 6.91 1.84 12.38
N THR A 75 8.20 1.53 12.31
CA THR A 75 9.24 2.21 13.09
C THR A 75 10.14 2.96 12.13
N LEU A 76 10.33 4.25 12.36
CA LEU A 76 11.26 5.10 11.61
C LEU A 76 12.13 5.85 12.61
N ASN A 77 13.46 5.76 12.45
CA ASN A 77 14.44 6.35 13.38
C ASN A 77 14.16 5.98 14.85
N ASN A 78 13.88 4.69 15.10
CA ASN A 78 13.50 4.15 16.42
C ASN A 78 12.20 4.72 17.03
N ILE A 79 11.41 5.47 16.26
CA ILE A 79 10.13 6.01 16.69
C ILE A 79 9.00 5.20 16.05
N LYS A 80 8.09 4.67 16.89
CA LYS A 80 6.87 4.01 16.44
C LYS A 80 5.92 5.04 15.84
N ARG A 81 5.41 4.76 14.65
CA ARG A 81 4.51 5.61 13.87
C ARG A 81 3.34 4.78 13.35
N VAL A 82 2.26 5.48 13.00
CA VAL A 82 1.04 4.89 12.45
C VAL A 82 0.65 5.65 11.19
N ALA A 83 0.55 4.93 10.08
CA ALA A 83 0.00 5.45 8.83
C ALA A 83 -1.41 4.89 8.63
N LYS A 84 -2.36 5.79 8.40
CA LYS A 84 -3.76 5.45 8.18
C LYS A 84 -4.21 5.85 6.78
N TRP A 85 -5.20 5.16 6.23
CA TRP A 85 -5.74 5.49 4.90
C TRP A 85 -6.40 6.88 4.87
N GLU A 86 -6.94 7.33 6.00
CA GLU A 86 -7.52 8.66 6.18
C GLU A 86 -6.52 9.77 5.87
N HIS A 87 -5.20 9.54 6.06
CA HIS A 87 -4.18 10.52 5.68
C HIS A 87 -4.16 10.75 4.16
N ILE A 88 -4.36 9.69 3.38
CA ILE A 88 -4.41 9.74 1.91
C ILE A 88 -5.73 10.38 1.45
N GLU A 89 -6.86 10.06 2.10
CA GLU A 89 -8.16 10.68 1.81
C GLU A 89 -8.14 12.19 2.08
N LYS A 90 -7.61 12.61 3.23
CA LYS A 90 -7.49 14.03 3.59
C LYS A 90 -6.62 14.79 2.60
N LEU A 91 -5.46 14.22 2.23
CA LEU A 91 -4.60 14.80 1.20
C LEU A 91 -5.36 14.94 -0.12
N TYR A 92 -6.04 13.89 -0.57
CA TYR A 92 -6.76 13.92 -1.85
C TYR A 92 -7.82 15.02 -1.87
N ILE A 93 -8.63 15.14 -0.82
CA ILE A 93 -9.65 16.19 -0.73
C ILE A 93 -9.01 17.58 -0.77
N ALA A 94 -7.95 17.80 0.02
CA ALA A 94 -7.24 19.08 0.05
C ALA A 94 -6.60 19.43 -1.30
N ASP A 95 -5.95 18.45 -1.96
CA ASP A 95 -5.31 18.62 -3.26
C ASP A 95 -6.32 19.01 -4.34
N ARG A 96 -7.54 18.42 -4.30
CA ARG A 96 -8.61 18.72 -5.25
C ARG A 96 -9.22 20.12 -5.08
N MET A 97 -9.13 20.70 -3.88
CA MET A 97 -9.57 22.07 -3.59
C MET A 97 -8.47 23.10 -3.83
N ALA A 98 -7.21 22.68 -3.93
CA ALA A 98 -6.10 23.58 -4.16
C ALA A 98 -6.14 24.18 -5.58
N PRO A 99 -5.67 25.42 -5.77
CA PRO A 99 -5.58 26.04 -7.09
C PRO A 99 -4.64 25.27 -8.02
N PHE A 100 -3.63 24.59 -7.47
CA PHE A 100 -2.70 23.72 -8.20
C PHE A 100 -2.63 22.35 -7.54
N GLN A 101 -2.96 21.31 -8.30
CA GLN A 101 -2.94 19.92 -7.84
C GLN A 101 -1.51 19.37 -7.84
N MET A 102 -1.02 18.93 -6.68
CA MET A 102 0.22 18.20 -6.52
C MET A 102 0.11 16.75 -6.96
N CYS A 103 -1.09 16.17 -6.90
CA CYS A 103 -1.35 14.77 -7.22
C CYS A 103 -2.40 14.61 -8.34
N PRO A 104 -2.20 15.20 -9.54
CA PRO A 104 -3.22 15.24 -10.60
C PRO A 104 -3.61 13.86 -11.15
N MET A 105 -2.77 12.84 -10.92
CA MET A 105 -3.02 11.46 -11.34
C MET A 105 -4.00 10.71 -10.43
N LEU A 106 -4.28 11.24 -9.23
CA LEU A 106 -5.25 10.66 -8.32
C LEU A 106 -6.66 11.08 -8.71
N ASN A 107 -7.58 10.14 -8.59
CA ASN A 107 -9.01 10.37 -8.74
C ASN A 107 -9.77 9.49 -7.75
N ASP A 108 -11.10 9.59 -7.73
CA ASP A 108 -11.94 8.86 -6.79
C ASP A 108 -11.68 7.35 -6.75
N SER A 109 -11.37 6.75 -7.91
CA SER A 109 -11.09 5.30 -8.01
C SER A 109 -9.79 4.86 -7.36
N HIS A 110 -8.94 5.81 -6.96
CA HIS A 110 -7.67 5.57 -6.26
C HIS A 110 -7.82 5.66 -4.74
N VAL A 111 -8.74 6.50 -4.24
CA VAL A 111 -8.72 6.95 -2.85
C VAL A 111 -10.03 6.67 -2.12
N ILE A 112 -11.18 6.98 -2.75
CA ILE A 112 -12.48 6.93 -2.09
C ILE A 112 -12.93 5.48 -1.92
N ARG A 113 -13.04 5.00 -0.67
CA ARG A 113 -13.29 3.59 -0.34
C ARG A 113 -14.42 2.93 -1.14
N GLY A 114 -15.55 3.63 -1.31
CA GLY A 114 -16.71 3.14 -2.04
C GLY A 114 -16.56 3.10 -3.58
N ARG A 115 -15.54 3.76 -4.13
CA ARG A 115 -15.27 3.88 -5.57
C ARG A 115 -13.95 3.22 -5.99
N LEU A 116 -13.23 2.60 -5.05
CA LEU A 116 -11.91 2.03 -5.28
C LEU A 116 -11.92 0.94 -6.35
N ASN A 117 -11.03 1.07 -7.34
CA ASN A 117 -10.72 -0.03 -8.24
C ASN A 117 -9.72 -0.98 -7.58
N LYS A 118 -10.23 -1.88 -6.72
CA LYS A 118 -9.40 -2.74 -5.87
C LYS A 118 -8.50 -3.72 -6.64
N MET A 119 -8.79 -4.00 -7.91
CA MET A 119 -8.02 -4.96 -8.69
C MET A 119 -6.92 -4.31 -9.53
N LYS A 120 -7.01 -3.01 -9.80
CA LYS A 120 -6.11 -2.31 -10.70
C LYS A 120 -4.82 -1.90 -10.00
N VAL A 121 -3.73 -2.60 -10.29
CA VAL A 121 -2.38 -2.34 -9.73
C VAL A 121 -1.95 -0.90 -10.00
N LYS A 122 -2.25 -0.37 -11.19
CA LYS A 122 -1.96 1.03 -11.55
C LYS A 122 -2.48 2.02 -10.50
N CYS A 123 -3.73 1.85 -10.07
CA CYS A 123 -4.32 2.73 -9.07
C CYS A 123 -3.57 2.66 -7.74
N CYS A 124 -3.19 1.45 -7.34
CA CYS A 124 -2.37 1.23 -6.14
C CYS A 124 -0.99 1.89 -6.23
N THR A 125 -0.30 1.75 -7.37
CA THR A 125 1.04 2.33 -7.58
C THR A 125 1.00 3.86 -7.58
N GLN A 126 -0.08 4.48 -8.07
CA GLN A 126 -0.21 5.93 -8.10
C GLN A 126 -0.46 6.51 -6.71
N VAL A 127 -1.22 5.80 -5.86
CA VAL A 127 -1.42 6.17 -4.45
C VAL A 127 -0.10 6.16 -3.67
N PHE A 128 0.75 5.15 -3.88
CA PHE A 128 2.05 5.04 -3.20
C PHE A 128 3.20 5.67 -4.00
N SER A 129 2.91 6.69 -4.80
CA SER A 129 3.92 7.36 -5.60
C SER A 129 4.71 8.39 -4.80
N LYS A 130 5.90 8.76 -5.31
CA LYS A 130 6.73 9.83 -4.75
C LYS A 130 5.99 11.17 -4.66
N ALA A 131 5.13 11.48 -5.63
CA ALA A 131 4.35 12.71 -5.63
C ALA A 131 3.42 12.79 -4.42
N VAL A 132 2.67 11.70 -4.15
CA VAL A 132 1.78 11.61 -2.99
C VAL A 132 2.58 11.67 -1.68
N ALA A 133 3.68 10.93 -1.57
CA ALA A 133 4.54 11.00 -0.38
C ALA A 133 5.06 12.41 -0.13
N THR A 134 5.51 13.11 -1.19
CA THR A 134 5.97 14.51 -1.10
C THR A 134 4.82 15.43 -0.68
N ALA A 135 3.61 15.21 -1.21
CA ALA A 135 2.44 16.00 -0.85
C ALA A 135 1.98 15.76 0.59
N ILE A 136 2.10 14.54 1.13
CA ILE A 136 1.85 14.27 2.55
C ILE A 136 2.87 15.02 3.43
N VAL A 137 4.16 14.93 3.09
CA VAL A 137 5.23 15.58 3.86
C VAL A 137 5.12 17.10 3.80
N LYS A 138 4.83 17.68 2.63
CA LYS A 138 4.69 19.13 2.42
C LYS A 138 3.32 19.66 2.86
N GLY A 139 2.26 18.86 2.77
CA GLY A 139 0.91 19.23 3.22
C GLY A 139 0.84 19.41 4.74
N LEU A 140 1.71 18.73 5.48
CA LEU A 140 1.92 18.95 6.92
C LEU A 140 2.61 20.29 7.22
N THR A 141 3.42 20.86 6.31
CA THR A 141 4.05 22.18 6.49
C THR A 141 3.19 23.33 5.95
N LEU A 142 2.27 23.06 5.02
CA LEU A 142 1.35 24.07 4.49
C LEU A 142 0.20 24.41 5.44
N GLY A 143 -0.17 23.50 6.37
CA GLY A 143 -1.15 23.77 7.42
C GLY A 143 -0.70 24.86 8.41
N GLU A 144 0.61 25.04 8.59
CA GLU A 144 1.17 26.18 9.34
C GLU A 144 1.16 27.46 8.50
N PHE A 145 1.41 27.35 7.18
CA PHE A 145 1.39 28.49 6.26
C PHE A 145 -0.02 29.05 6.01
N LEU A 146 -1.04 28.19 5.92
CA LEU A 146 -2.44 28.62 5.79
C LEU A 146 -3.00 29.18 7.09
N ASN A 147 -2.60 28.66 8.26
CA ASN A 147 -2.91 29.30 9.54
C ASN A 147 -2.22 30.66 9.66
N PHE A 148 -0.99 30.81 9.19
CA PHE A 148 -0.32 32.11 9.11
C PHE A 148 -1.05 33.07 8.17
N TYR A 149 -1.50 32.61 6.99
CA TYR A 149 -2.20 33.45 6.01
C TYR A 149 -3.65 33.81 6.42
N LEU A 150 -4.38 32.88 7.06
CA LEU A 150 -5.71 33.15 7.63
C LEU A 150 -5.63 34.04 8.88
N HIS A 151 -4.57 33.93 9.68
CA HIS A 151 -4.29 34.86 10.78
C HIS A 151 -3.95 36.26 10.24
N LEU A 152 -3.13 36.38 9.19
CA LEU A 152 -2.85 37.65 8.50
C LEU A 152 -4.11 38.28 7.88
N HIS A 153 -4.98 37.51 7.23
CA HIS A 153 -6.24 38.05 6.69
C HIS A 153 -7.25 38.44 7.79
N SER A 154 -7.28 37.73 8.92
CA SER A 154 -8.13 38.09 10.06
C SER A 154 -7.64 39.34 10.78
N VAL A 155 -6.32 39.59 10.82
CA VAL A 155 -5.73 40.79 11.43
C VAL A 155 -5.83 42.00 10.48
N CYS A 156 -5.75 41.83 9.16
CA CYS A 156 -5.89 42.92 8.19
C CYS A 156 -7.34 43.45 8.03
N ILE A 157 -8.37 42.64 8.29
CA ILE A 157 -9.78 43.11 8.22
C ILE A 157 -10.18 43.93 9.46
N ILE A 158 -9.53 43.72 10.61
CA ILE A 158 -9.82 44.45 11.85
C ILE A 158 -9.07 45.81 11.89
N GLY A 159 -8.03 46.01 11.07
CA GLY A 159 -7.24 47.25 11.02
C GLY A 159 -7.73 48.34 10.05
N ILE A 160 -8.88 48.17 9.38
CA ILE A 160 -9.48 49.19 8.48
C ILE A 160 -10.78 49.78 9.08
N VAL A 161 -11.21 49.30 10.24
CA VAL A 161 -12.35 49.87 10.97
C VAL A 161 -11.92 50.11 12.41
N TYR A 162 -11.11 51.14 12.65
CA TYR A 162 -11.12 52.02 13.83
C TYR A 162 -10.18 53.21 13.59
#